data_AF-A0A5C9C8K1-F1
#
_entry.id   AF-A0A5C9C8K1-F1
#
_cell.length_a   1.000
_cell.length_b   1.000
_cell.length_c   1.000
_cell.angle_alpha   90.00
_cell.angle_beta   90.00
_cell.angle_gamma   90.00
#
_symmetry.space_group_name_H-M   'P 1'
#
loop_
_entity.id
_entity.type
_entity.pdbx_description
1 polymer ?
#
loop_
_entity_poly.entity_id
_entity_poly.type
_entity_poly.pdbx_seq_one_letter_code
_entity_poly.pdbx_strand_id
1 'polypeptide(L)'
;MALFNRTAVEGKEEMTFIDHLEELRGHIIRSVIAILVAAVFIFIYRNWIFDNIIVGPINKNFISYKVLCDFSHWAHMGEALCMPPVEVTMQSTTFGGQFLSSITMAFVGGIIIAFPFIFWEFWRFVKPALKEKELNNTKFVIFWVSFFFFSGAAFGYFLLGPFTFNFLAGFQLGTENMIVTRPTFADYLDNLTNIILGCGLAFELPVLAYILTKIGLITPKFLRDTRKYAIIIILIVAAFITPSPDWMSQLIVFTPLWILYELSILVSARVAKKNKEQENEEWD
;
A
#
# COMPACT_ATOMS: atom_id res chain seq x y z
N MET A 1 -25.18 -40.37 -23.85
CA MET A 1 -25.15 -39.20 -22.93
C MET A 1 -24.07 -39.45 -21.88
N ALA A 2 -22.81 -39.63 -22.31
CA ALA A 2 -21.69 -40.11 -21.48
C ALA A 2 -20.37 -39.43 -21.89
N LEU A 3 -20.38 -38.09 -21.96
CA LEU A 3 -19.24 -37.29 -22.44
C LEU A 3 -18.80 -36.19 -21.46
N PHE A 4 -19.24 -36.23 -20.21
CA PHE A 4 -18.97 -35.15 -19.24
C PHE A 4 -18.37 -35.64 -17.92
N ASN A 5 -17.45 -36.61 -17.97
CA ASN A 5 -16.76 -37.07 -16.75
C ASN A 5 -15.28 -37.42 -16.96
N ARG A 6 -14.54 -36.58 -17.70
CA ARG A 6 -13.07 -36.68 -17.88
C ARG A 6 -12.30 -35.44 -17.41
N THR A 7 -12.76 -34.79 -16.33
CA THR A 7 -11.98 -33.69 -15.70
C THR A 7 -11.72 -33.92 -14.21
N ALA A 8 -11.94 -35.14 -13.73
CA ALA A 8 -11.38 -35.61 -12.47
C ALA A 8 -10.36 -36.69 -12.83
N VAL A 9 -9.12 -36.55 -12.34
CA VAL A 9 -7.95 -37.40 -12.60
C VAL A 9 -7.05 -36.95 -13.75
N GLU A 10 -6.30 -35.88 -13.50
CA GLU A 10 -4.89 -35.68 -13.89
C GLU A 10 -4.33 -34.88 -12.69
N GLY A 11 -3.56 -35.49 -11.79
CA GLY A 11 -2.18 -35.88 -12.04
C GLY A 11 -1.31 -34.65 -11.78
N LYS A 12 -0.42 -34.70 -10.78
CA LYS A 12 0.67 -33.74 -10.63
C LYS A 12 1.57 -33.87 -11.87
N GLU A 13 1.18 -33.29 -12.99
CA GLU A 13 2.07 -33.12 -14.13
C GLU A 13 2.98 -31.96 -13.78
N GLU A 14 4.29 -32.21 -13.81
CA GLU A 14 5.28 -31.16 -13.73
C GLU A 14 4.99 -30.17 -14.86
N MET A 15 4.46 -28.99 -14.49
CA MET A 15 4.03 -27.99 -15.46
C MET A 15 5.21 -27.64 -16.37
N THR A 16 5.01 -27.73 -17.68
CA THR A 16 6.02 -27.28 -18.64
C THR A 16 6.19 -25.76 -18.48
N PHE A 17 7.38 -25.21 -18.73
CA PHE A 17 7.63 -23.76 -18.59
C PHE A 17 6.61 -22.89 -19.37
N ILE A 18 6.12 -23.40 -20.51
CA ILE A 18 5.08 -22.77 -21.31
C ILE A 18 3.72 -22.78 -20.61
N ASP A 19 3.36 -23.87 -19.93
CA ASP A 19 2.13 -23.97 -19.14
C ASP A 19 2.15 -22.97 -17.98
N HIS A 20 3.31 -22.78 -17.34
CA HIS A 20 3.49 -21.77 -16.29
C HIS A 20 3.35 -20.32 -16.83
N LEU A 21 3.71 -20.06 -18.10
CA LEU A 21 3.47 -18.76 -18.75
C LEU A 21 1.99 -18.56 -19.13
N GLU A 22 1.32 -19.62 -19.57
CA GLU A 22 -0.11 -19.60 -19.88
C GLU A 22 -0.94 -19.31 -18.61
N GLU A 23 -0.57 -19.91 -17.47
CA GLU A 23 -1.17 -19.61 -16.17
C GLU A 23 -0.96 -18.14 -15.78
N LEU A 24 0.26 -17.61 -15.90
CA LEU A 24 0.55 -16.20 -15.58
C LEU A 24 -0.34 -15.25 -16.38
N ARG A 25 -0.49 -15.48 -17.68
CA ARG A 25 -1.38 -14.67 -18.55
C ARG A 25 -2.82 -14.68 -18.02
N GLY A 26 -3.34 -15.86 -17.68
CA GLY A 26 -4.69 -16.01 -17.14
C GLY A 26 -4.90 -15.23 -15.85
N HIS A 27 -3.92 -15.30 -14.93
CA HIS A 27 -3.92 -14.58 -13.67
C HIS A 27 -3.90 -13.05 -13.85
N ILE A 28 -3.06 -12.56 -14.77
CA ILE A 28 -2.99 -11.12 -15.08
C ILE A 28 -4.32 -10.63 -15.67
N ILE A 29 -4.89 -11.34 -16.65
CA ILE A 29 -6.15 -10.93 -17.29
C ILE A 29 -7.29 -10.82 -16.26
N ARG A 30 -7.44 -11.80 -15.37
CA ARG A 30 -8.49 -11.75 -14.34
C ARG A 30 -8.27 -10.60 -13.35
N SER A 31 -7.02 -10.33 -12.98
CA SER A 31 -6.68 -9.19 -12.12
C SER A 31 -7.02 -7.86 -12.79
N VAL A 32 -6.69 -7.71 -14.07
CA VAL A 32 -7.04 -6.52 -14.87
C VAL A 32 -8.54 -6.35 -14.99
N ILE A 33 -9.30 -7.42 -15.25
CA ILE A 33 -10.76 -7.38 -15.30
C ILE A 33 -11.33 -6.91 -13.95
N ALA A 34 -10.83 -7.43 -12.83
CA ALA A 34 -11.27 -7.00 -11.50
C ALA A 34 -11.02 -5.51 -11.26
N ILE A 35 -9.85 -4.99 -11.65
CA ILE A 35 -9.53 -3.56 -11.58
C ILE A 35 -10.49 -2.74 -12.43
N LEU A 36 -10.75 -3.17 -13.67
CA LEU A 36 -11.66 -2.45 -14.58
C LEU A 36 -13.09 -2.43 -14.07
N VAL A 37 -13.59 -3.53 -13.53
CA VAL A 37 -14.94 -3.61 -12.93
C VAL A 37 -15.04 -2.66 -11.74
N ALA A 38 -14.04 -2.66 -10.84
CA ALA A 38 -14.00 -1.75 -9.70
C ALA A 38 -13.87 -0.28 -10.15
N ALA A 39 -13.07 0.01 -11.18
CA ALA A 39 -12.90 1.34 -11.73
C ALA A 39 -14.20 1.87 -12.36
N VAL A 40 -14.92 1.04 -13.12
CA VAL A 40 -16.23 1.42 -13.68
C VAL A 40 -17.22 1.75 -12.56
N PHE A 41 -17.24 0.95 -11.49
CA PHE A 41 -18.08 1.23 -10.33
C PHE A 41 -17.74 2.60 -9.70
N ILE A 42 -16.45 2.88 -9.45
CA ILE A 42 -16.01 4.18 -8.92
C ILE A 42 -16.35 5.33 -9.87
N PHE A 43 -16.20 5.13 -11.17
CA PHE A 43 -16.49 6.16 -12.18
C PHE A 43 -17.97 6.56 -12.22
N ILE A 44 -18.88 5.59 -12.00
CA ILE A 44 -20.32 5.85 -11.86
C ILE A 44 -20.60 6.74 -10.64
N TYR A 45 -19.94 6.46 -9.50
CA TYR A 45 -20.10 7.20 -8.25
C TYR A 45 -19.08 8.34 -8.05
N ARG A 46 -18.47 8.85 -9.14
CA ARG A 46 -17.34 9.78 -9.08
C ARG A 46 -17.60 11.04 -8.26
N ASN A 47 -18.80 11.63 -8.33
CA ASN A 47 -19.12 12.87 -7.62
C ASN A 47 -19.13 12.63 -6.11
N TRP A 48 -19.77 11.52 -5.68
CA TRP A 48 -19.83 11.16 -4.26
C TRP A 48 -18.44 10.83 -3.69
N ILE A 49 -17.62 10.12 -4.47
CA ILE A 49 -16.24 9.80 -4.07
C ILE A 49 -15.39 11.07 -3.99
N PHE A 50 -15.54 11.98 -4.94
CA PHE A 50 -14.82 13.24 -4.92
C PHE A 50 -15.17 14.07 -3.67
N ASP A 51 -16.45 14.31 -3.42
CA ASP A 51 -16.90 15.20 -2.34
C ASP A 51 -16.60 14.65 -0.94
N ASN A 52 -16.69 13.32 -0.74
CA ASN A 52 -16.54 12.71 0.58
C ASN A 52 -15.14 12.15 0.85
N ILE A 53 -14.50 11.54 -0.16
CA ILE A 53 -13.22 10.85 0.02
C ILE A 53 -12.09 11.75 -0.46
N ILE A 54 -12.11 12.20 -1.71
CA ILE A 54 -10.97 12.93 -2.29
C ILE A 54 -10.78 14.28 -1.62
N VAL A 55 -11.85 15.06 -1.39
CA VAL A 55 -11.73 16.37 -0.72
C VAL A 55 -11.50 16.24 0.80
N GLY A 56 -11.62 15.04 1.37
CA GLY A 56 -11.51 14.77 2.80
C GLY A 56 -10.26 15.39 3.47
N PRO A 57 -9.03 15.10 3.00
CA PRO A 57 -7.80 15.62 3.61
C PRO A 57 -7.63 17.14 3.59
N ILE A 58 -8.35 17.86 2.72
CA ILE A 58 -8.35 19.34 2.69
C ILE A 58 -9.47 19.91 3.56
N ASN A 59 -10.48 19.11 3.91
CA ASN A 59 -11.64 19.59 4.63
C ASN A 59 -11.32 19.85 6.12
N LYS A 60 -11.78 20.99 6.65
CA LYS A 60 -11.48 21.46 8.00
C LYS A 60 -11.94 20.53 9.11
N ASN A 61 -12.96 19.70 8.84
CA ASN A 61 -13.58 18.79 9.82
C ASN A 61 -13.01 17.38 9.77
N PHE A 62 -11.92 17.16 9.05
CA PHE A 62 -11.36 15.83 8.89
C PHE A 62 -10.88 15.25 10.23
N ILE A 63 -11.25 14.00 10.50
CA ILE A 63 -11.08 13.36 11.82
C ILE A 63 -9.61 13.36 12.26
N SER A 64 -8.70 13.31 11.30
CA SER A 64 -7.26 13.29 11.54
C SER A 64 -6.75 14.53 12.25
N TYR A 65 -7.28 15.72 11.95
CA TYR A 65 -6.84 16.95 12.63
C TYR A 65 -7.18 16.91 14.13
N LYS A 66 -8.32 16.31 14.49
CA LYS A 66 -8.72 16.11 15.89
C LYS A 66 -7.85 15.06 16.58
N VAL A 67 -7.73 13.88 15.96
CA VAL A 67 -6.95 12.76 16.52
C VAL A 67 -5.47 13.14 16.71
N LEU A 68 -4.89 13.89 15.77
CA LEU A 68 -3.51 14.35 15.86
C LEU A 68 -3.30 15.38 16.97
N CYS A 69 -4.24 16.32 17.11
CA CYS A 69 -4.19 17.33 18.15
C CYS A 69 -4.36 16.68 19.54
N ASP A 70 -5.30 15.74 19.68
CA ASP A 70 -5.48 14.93 20.89
C ASP A 70 -4.23 14.10 21.23
N PHE A 71 -3.60 13.49 20.22
CA PHE A 71 -2.33 12.78 20.39
C PHE A 71 -1.19 13.71 20.81
N SER A 72 -1.13 14.93 20.26
CA SER A 72 -0.12 15.94 20.63
C SER A 72 -0.23 16.35 22.10
N HIS A 73 -1.45 16.57 22.57
CA HIS A 73 -1.74 16.88 23.96
C HIS A 73 -1.41 15.70 24.88
N TRP A 74 -1.75 14.48 24.46
CA TRP A 74 -1.41 13.26 25.21
C TRP A 74 0.11 13.03 25.30
N ALA A 75 0.84 13.25 24.20
CA ALA A 75 2.29 13.06 24.12
C ALA A 75 3.11 14.24 24.70
N HIS A 76 2.46 15.26 25.27
CA HIS A 76 3.10 16.48 25.80
C HIS A 76 3.93 17.24 24.76
N MET A 77 3.55 17.15 23.48
CA MET A 77 4.21 17.83 22.36
C MET A 77 3.62 19.22 22.05
N GLY A 78 2.75 19.74 22.93
CA GLY A 78 2.15 21.07 22.81
C GLY A 78 1.15 21.17 21.65
N GLU A 79 1.12 22.32 20.96
CA GLU A 79 0.30 22.54 19.76
C GLU A 79 1.04 22.18 18.45
N ALA A 80 2.23 21.56 18.53
CA ALA A 80 3.10 21.36 17.38
C ALA A 80 2.49 20.48 16.27
N LEU A 81 1.51 19.62 16.60
CA LEU A 81 0.77 18.79 15.64
C LEU A 81 -0.67 19.28 15.39
N CYS A 82 -1.12 20.34 16.06
CA CYS A 82 -2.43 20.95 15.83
C CYS A 82 -2.34 21.86 14.61
N MET A 83 -2.45 21.26 13.42
CA MET A 83 -2.38 21.99 12.16
C MET A 83 -3.67 22.78 11.90
N PRO A 84 -3.61 24.11 11.69
CA PRO A 84 -4.79 24.89 11.34
C PRO A 84 -5.23 24.54 9.91
N PRO A 85 -6.54 24.40 9.66
CA PRO A 85 -7.03 24.03 8.34
C PRO A 85 -6.81 25.15 7.32
N VAL A 86 -6.07 24.87 6.25
CA VAL A 86 -5.84 25.83 5.17
C VAL A 86 -7.00 25.77 4.18
N GLU A 87 -7.63 26.92 3.91
CA GLU A 87 -8.63 27.03 2.84
C GLU A 87 -7.93 27.04 1.49
N VAL A 88 -7.98 25.89 0.79
CA VAL A 88 -7.36 25.75 -0.53
C VAL A 88 -8.44 25.60 -1.59
N THR A 89 -8.54 26.58 -2.48
CA THR A 89 -9.37 26.49 -3.69
C THR A 89 -8.57 25.86 -4.82
N MET A 90 -9.01 24.72 -5.32
CA MET A 90 -8.38 24.04 -6.46
C MET A 90 -8.75 24.74 -7.78
N GLN A 91 -7.82 24.76 -8.73
CA GLN A 91 -8.06 25.26 -10.10
C GLN A 91 -7.82 24.15 -11.14
N SER A 92 -8.36 24.31 -12.34
CA SER A 92 -8.05 23.43 -13.47
C SER A 92 -7.54 24.26 -14.63
N THR A 93 -6.35 23.93 -15.12
CA THR A 93 -5.66 24.67 -16.19
C THR A 93 -5.91 24.09 -17.59
N THR A 94 -6.50 22.89 -17.67
CA THR A 94 -6.73 22.17 -18.92
C THR A 94 -8.21 21.81 -19.10
N PHE A 95 -8.75 21.97 -20.31
CA PHE A 95 -10.16 21.68 -20.60
C PHE A 95 -10.54 20.21 -20.34
N GLY A 96 -9.64 19.27 -20.65
CA GLY A 96 -9.84 17.84 -20.40
C GLY A 96 -9.38 17.37 -19.01
N GLY A 97 -8.83 18.25 -18.18
CA GLY A 97 -8.17 17.87 -16.92
C GLY A 97 -9.11 17.16 -15.96
N GLN A 98 -10.30 17.73 -15.72
CA GLN A 98 -11.28 17.10 -14.81
C GLN A 98 -11.74 15.71 -15.29
N PHE A 99 -11.89 15.53 -16.61
CA PHE A 99 -12.25 14.25 -17.18
C PHE A 99 -11.13 13.22 -17.02
N LEU A 100 -9.88 13.57 -17.38
CA LEU A 100 -8.73 12.68 -17.21
C LEU A 100 -8.49 12.33 -15.75
N SER A 101 -8.52 13.32 -14.85
CA SER A 101 -8.39 13.10 -13.41
C SER A 101 -9.49 12.19 -12.86
N SER A 102 -10.72 12.27 -13.38
CA SER A 102 -11.80 11.35 -12.97
C SER A 102 -11.55 9.90 -13.40
N ILE A 103 -10.89 9.68 -14.56
CA ILE A 103 -10.46 8.35 -15.02
C ILE A 103 -9.32 7.84 -14.15
N THR A 104 -8.30 8.66 -13.87
CA THR A 104 -7.18 8.29 -12.99
C THR A 104 -7.68 7.92 -11.59
N MET A 105 -8.57 8.74 -11.02
CA MET A 105 -9.21 8.48 -9.73
C MET A 105 -9.95 7.13 -9.74
N ALA A 106 -10.73 6.85 -10.80
CA ALA A 106 -11.44 5.59 -10.94
C ALA A 106 -10.50 4.39 -11.05
N PHE A 107 -9.45 4.50 -11.86
CA PHE A 107 -8.48 3.43 -12.06
C PHE A 107 -7.68 3.13 -10.79
N VAL A 108 -7.13 4.16 -10.14
CA VAL A 108 -6.37 4.01 -8.90
C VAL A 108 -7.24 3.49 -7.76
N GLY A 109 -8.45 4.05 -7.59
CA GLY A 109 -9.40 3.54 -6.61
C GLY A 109 -9.78 2.09 -6.90
N GLY A 110 -9.90 1.72 -8.18
CA GLY A 110 -10.13 0.36 -8.62
C GLY A 110 -9.02 -0.59 -8.20
N ILE A 111 -7.75 -0.18 -8.34
CA ILE A 111 -6.59 -0.94 -7.85
C ILE A 111 -6.65 -1.13 -6.34
N ILE A 112 -6.95 -0.08 -5.58
CA ILE A 112 -7.00 -0.12 -4.11
C ILE A 112 -8.07 -1.12 -3.63
N ILE A 113 -9.27 -1.07 -4.21
CA ILE A 113 -10.37 -1.97 -3.84
C ILE A 113 -10.09 -3.41 -4.32
N ALA A 114 -9.53 -3.56 -5.53
CA ALA A 114 -9.22 -4.87 -6.09
C ALA A 114 -7.97 -5.51 -5.49
N PHE A 115 -7.19 -4.79 -4.67
CA PHE A 115 -5.91 -5.25 -4.13
C PHE A 115 -5.94 -6.65 -3.47
N PRO A 116 -6.93 -6.98 -2.60
CA PRO A 116 -7.05 -8.33 -2.04
C PRO A 116 -7.19 -9.42 -3.09
N PHE A 117 -7.95 -9.13 -4.15
CA PHE A 117 -8.19 -10.06 -5.26
C PHE A 117 -6.95 -10.20 -6.15
N ILE A 118 -6.27 -9.09 -6.46
CA ILE A 118 -5.00 -9.09 -7.21
C ILE A 118 -3.98 -9.97 -6.48
N PHE A 119 -3.83 -9.78 -5.16
CA PHE A 119 -2.90 -10.58 -4.39
C PHE A 119 -3.34 -12.04 -4.29
N TRP A 120 -4.64 -12.32 -4.18
CA TRP A 120 -5.14 -13.70 -4.21
C TRP A 120 -4.76 -14.42 -5.52
N GLU A 121 -4.91 -13.75 -6.66
CA GLU A 121 -4.58 -14.31 -7.97
C GLU A 121 -3.06 -14.47 -8.14
N PHE A 122 -2.27 -13.48 -7.67
CA PHE A 122 -0.81 -13.58 -7.60
C PHE A 122 -0.36 -14.74 -6.68
N TRP A 123 -0.99 -14.90 -5.53
CA TRP A 123 -0.69 -15.97 -4.60
C TRP A 123 -1.01 -17.34 -5.21
N ARG A 124 -2.11 -17.45 -5.97
CA ARG A 124 -2.48 -18.68 -6.69
C ARG A 124 -1.43 -19.08 -7.73
N PHE A 125 -0.77 -18.12 -8.36
CA PHE A 125 0.35 -18.34 -9.27
C PHE A 125 1.64 -18.77 -8.53
N VAL A 126 1.92 -18.23 -7.35
CA VAL A 126 3.12 -18.59 -6.57
C VAL A 126 2.94 -19.91 -5.81
N LYS A 127 1.71 -20.24 -5.39
CA LYS A 127 1.36 -21.43 -4.60
C LYS A 127 1.94 -22.76 -5.12
N PRO A 128 1.93 -23.07 -6.44
CA PRO A 128 2.48 -24.32 -6.98
C PRO A 128 3.99 -24.46 -6.75
N ALA A 129 4.72 -23.35 -6.58
CA ALA A 129 6.15 -23.36 -6.30
C ALA A 129 6.51 -23.69 -4.84
N LEU A 130 5.51 -23.81 -3.94
CA LEU A 130 5.73 -24.12 -2.51
C LEU A 130 5.39 -25.59 -2.18
N LYS A 131 6.14 -26.19 -1.24
CA LYS A 131 5.91 -27.56 -0.76
C LYS A 131 4.55 -27.71 -0.07
N GLU A 132 3.90 -28.86 -0.19
CA GLU A 132 2.53 -29.09 0.33
C GLU A 132 2.38 -28.87 1.84
N LYS A 133 3.42 -29.21 2.63
CA LYS A 133 3.46 -28.97 4.09
C LYS A 133 3.44 -27.48 4.44
N GLU A 134 3.92 -26.62 3.53
CA GLU A 134 3.99 -25.17 3.72
C GLU A 134 2.67 -24.45 3.39
N LEU A 135 1.78 -25.08 2.62
CA LEU A 135 0.51 -24.50 2.17
C LEU A 135 -0.49 -24.25 3.32
N ASN A 136 -0.44 -25.04 4.39
CA ASN A 136 -1.44 -24.92 5.45
C ASN A 136 -1.27 -23.63 6.27
N ASN A 137 -0.03 -23.13 6.38
CA ASN A 137 0.29 -21.90 7.10
C ASN A 137 0.09 -20.62 6.25
N THR A 138 -0.26 -20.73 4.96
CA THR A 138 -0.45 -19.55 4.08
C THR A 138 -1.91 -19.17 3.84
N LYS A 139 -2.86 -19.93 4.41
CA LYS A 139 -4.31 -19.63 4.30
C LYS A 139 -4.68 -18.23 4.80
N PHE A 140 -3.97 -17.70 5.79
CA PHE A 140 -4.18 -16.37 6.35
C PHE A 140 -3.32 -15.26 5.71
N VAL A 141 -2.46 -15.58 4.73
CA VAL A 141 -1.58 -14.58 4.11
C VAL A 141 -2.40 -13.49 3.43
N ILE A 142 -3.44 -13.85 2.67
CA ILE A 142 -4.30 -12.87 1.97
C ILE A 142 -4.98 -11.91 2.96
N PHE A 143 -5.37 -12.40 4.14
CA PHE A 143 -5.92 -11.55 5.19
C PHE A 143 -4.88 -10.55 5.69
N TRP A 144 -3.65 -11.01 6.00
CA TRP A 144 -2.58 -10.13 6.48
C TRP A 144 -2.14 -9.11 5.44
N VAL A 145 -2.02 -9.50 4.16
CA VAL A 145 -1.77 -8.58 3.04
C VAL A 145 -2.84 -7.50 3.03
N SER A 146 -4.12 -7.89 2.94
CA SER A 146 -5.22 -6.93 2.88
C SER A 146 -5.19 -5.99 4.09
N PHE A 147 -4.94 -6.53 5.28
CA PHE A 147 -4.82 -5.75 6.50
C PHE A 147 -3.68 -4.73 6.43
N PHE A 148 -2.46 -5.13 6.03
CA PHE A 148 -1.32 -4.21 5.94
C PHE A 148 -1.48 -3.18 4.83
N PHE A 149 -1.97 -3.58 3.64
CA PHE A 149 -2.26 -2.64 2.56
C PHE A 149 -3.30 -1.60 2.95
N PHE A 150 -4.46 -2.00 3.49
CA PHE A 150 -5.49 -1.03 3.87
C PHE A 150 -5.08 -0.21 5.09
N SER A 151 -4.30 -0.77 6.02
CA SER A 151 -3.70 -0.01 7.12
C SER A 151 -2.72 1.05 6.58
N GLY A 152 -1.92 0.70 5.57
CA GLY A 152 -0.99 1.63 4.91
C GLY A 152 -1.70 2.70 4.08
N ALA A 153 -2.73 2.31 3.33
CA ALA A 153 -3.57 3.22 2.59
C ALA A 153 -4.31 4.19 3.55
N ALA A 154 -4.80 3.68 4.69
CA ALA A 154 -5.41 4.48 5.74
C ALA A 154 -4.38 5.42 6.39
N PHE A 155 -3.17 4.96 6.67
CA PHE A 155 -2.09 5.80 7.16
C PHE A 155 -1.76 6.93 6.18
N GLY A 156 -1.62 6.61 4.89
CA GLY A 156 -1.37 7.60 3.84
C GLY A 156 -2.49 8.63 3.72
N TYR A 157 -3.74 8.17 3.69
CA TYR A 157 -4.92 9.03 3.53
C TYR A 157 -5.23 9.87 4.78
N PHE A 158 -5.25 9.25 5.96
CA PHE A 158 -5.66 9.91 7.19
C PHE A 158 -4.52 10.68 7.84
N LEU A 159 -3.28 10.20 7.82
CA LEU A 159 -2.18 10.89 8.51
C LEU A 159 -1.34 11.72 7.54
N LEU A 160 -0.78 11.09 6.51
CA LEU A 160 0.22 11.73 5.67
C LEU A 160 -0.38 12.81 4.77
N GLY A 161 -1.54 12.54 4.16
CA GLY A 161 -2.24 13.47 3.26
C GLY A 161 -2.46 14.85 3.90
N PRO A 162 -3.15 14.94 5.06
CA PRO A 162 -3.35 16.22 5.74
C PRO A 162 -2.05 16.94 6.08
N PHE A 163 -1.01 16.21 6.51
CA PHE A 163 0.29 16.78 6.86
C PHE A 163 0.97 17.39 5.63
N THR A 164 1.02 16.63 4.54
CA THR A 164 1.61 17.06 3.27
C THR A 164 0.88 18.27 2.69
N PHE A 165 -0.45 18.25 2.62
CA PHE A 165 -1.20 19.37 2.05
C PHE A 165 -1.19 20.62 2.93
N ASN A 166 -1.18 20.45 4.26
CA ASN A 166 -1.02 21.58 5.17
C ASN A 166 0.36 22.25 4.99
N PHE A 167 1.42 21.45 4.93
CA PHE A 167 2.77 21.94 4.68
C PHE A 167 2.88 22.63 3.32
N LEU A 168 2.43 21.99 2.24
CA LEU A 168 2.50 22.56 0.88
C LEU A 168 1.70 23.86 0.74
N ALA A 169 0.57 23.98 1.44
CA ALA A 169 -0.24 25.18 1.40
C ALA A 169 0.28 26.30 2.32
N GLY A 170 0.93 25.94 3.44
CA GLY A 170 1.56 26.87 4.37
C GLY A 170 2.93 27.37 3.91
N PHE A 171 3.59 26.66 3.00
CA PHE A 171 4.89 27.04 2.46
C PHE A 171 4.74 28.16 1.42
N GLN A 172 5.22 29.37 1.75
CA GLN A 172 5.23 30.53 0.86
C GLN A 172 6.63 31.13 0.76
N LEU A 173 7.00 31.55 -0.46
CA LEU A 173 8.26 32.20 -0.73
C LEU A 173 8.05 33.73 -0.86
N GLY A 174 8.80 34.49 -0.05
CA GLY A 174 8.76 35.95 -0.05
C GLY A 174 7.71 36.53 0.89
N THR A 175 8.07 37.62 1.58
CA THR A 175 7.22 38.31 2.57
C THR A 175 6.18 39.25 1.96
N GLU A 176 6.19 39.45 0.64
CA GLU A 176 5.34 40.43 -0.04
C GLU A 176 4.07 39.82 -0.67
N ASN A 177 3.68 38.58 -0.33
CA ASN A 177 2.48 37.90 -0.86
C ASN A 177 2.36 37.92 -2.40
N MET A 178 3.49 38.01 -3.11
CA MET A 178 3.50 38.07 -4.58
C MET A 178 3.20 36.73 -5.24
N ILE A 179 3.20 35.64 -4.48
CA ILE A 179 2.95 34.27 -4.96
C ILE A 179 1.73 33.71 -4.23
N VAL A 180 0.68 33.40 -4.99
CA VAL A 180 -0.53 32.73 -4.48
C VAL A 180 -0.52 31.28 -4.97
N THR A 181 -0.32 30.34 -4.06
CA THR A 181 -0.33 28.91 -4.36
C THR A 181 -1.77 28.41 -4.48
N ARG A 182 -2.17 27.96 -5.68
CA ARG A 182 -3.45 27.28 -5.94
C ARG A 182 -3.17 25.94 -6.62
N PRO A 183 -3.32 24.81 -5.92
CA PRO A 183 -3.05 23.50 -6.51
C PRO A 183 -4.04 23.23 -7.64
N THR A 184 -3.57 22.55 -8.68
CA THR A 184 -4.50 22.04 -9.68
C THR A 184 -5.20 20.80 -9.16
N PHE A 185 -6.40 20.50 -9.69
CA PHE A 185 -7.10 19.26 -9.34
C PHE A 185 -6.28 18.00 -9.67
N ALA A 186 -5.57 18.02 -10.80
CA ALA A 186 -4.72 16.91 -11.21
C ALA A 186 -3.56 16.72 -10.23
N ASP A 187 -2.82 17.80 -9.91
CA ASP A 187 -1.70 17.72 -8.96
C ASP A 187 -2.16 17.23 -7.59
N TYR A 188 -3.35 17.67 -7.12
CA TYR A 188 -3.91 17.21 -5.87
C TYR A 188 -4.18 15.70 -5.89
N LEU A 189 -4.85 15.21 -6.94
CA LEU A 189 -5.18 13.79 -7.09
C LEU A 189 -3.93 12.93 -7.21
N ASP A 190 -2.93 13.36 -7.98
CA ASP A 190 -1.69 12.63 -8.19
C ASP A 190 -0.90 12.52 -6.86
N ASN A 191 -0.79 13.63 -6.12
CA ASN A 191 -0.15 13.60 -4.80
C ASN A 191 -0.90 12.71 -3.80
N LEU A 192 -2.23 12.81 -3.74
CA LEU A 192 -3.04 12.00 -2.84
C LEU A 192 -2.94 10.51 -3.18
N THR A 193 -3.04 10.16 -4.47
CA THR A 193 -2.96 8.77 -4.93
C THR A 193 -1.57 8.17 -4.72
N ASN A 194 -0.50 8.92 -5.00
CA ASN A 194 0.88 8.49 -4.75
C ASN A 194 1.13 8.24 -3.26
N ILE A 195 0.61 9.10 -2.38
CA ILE A 195 0.70 8.91 -0.93
C ILE A 195 -0.02 7.62 -0.50
N ILE A 196 -1.28 7.43 -0.93
CA ILE A 196 -2.09 6.28 -0.53
C ILE A 196 -1.49 4.97 -1.02
N LEU A 197 -1.17 4.89 -2.32
CA LEU A 197 -0.58 3.69 -2.91
C LEU A 197 0.82 3.45 -2.38
N GLY A 198 1.64 4.49 -2.26
CA GLY A 198 3.00 4.41 -1.73
C GLY A 198 3.03 3.86 -0.31
N CYS A 199 2.20 4.41 0.60
CA CYS A 199 2.09 3.90 1.96
C CYS A 199 1.48 2.49 2.00
N GLY A 200 0.45 2.21 1.21
CA GLY A 200 -0.18 0.89 1.12
C GLY A 200 0.82 -0.19 0.73
N LEU A 201 1.60 0.04 -0.33
CA LEU A 201 2.63 -0.89 -0.80
C LEU A 201 3.81 -0.98 0.18
N ALA A 202 4.24 0.13 0.77
CA ALA A 202 5.35 0.12 1.73
C ALA A 202 5.00 -0.63 3.02
N PHE A 203 3.71 -0.71 3.40
CA PHE A 203 3.29 -1.47 4.57
C PHE A 203 3.28 -2.98 4.35
N GLU A 204 3.45 -3.47 3.12
CA GLU A 204 3.57 -4.91 2.82
C GLU A 204 4.92 -5.51 3.24
N LEU A 205 5.86 -4.70 3.74
CA LEU A 205 7.19 -5.15 4.18
C LEU A 205 7.18 -6.39 5.10
N PRO A 206 6.31 -6.50 6.13
CA PRO A 206 6.26 -7.68 7.00
C PRO A 206 5.78 -8.93 6.28
N VAL A 207 4.82 -8.77 5.36
CA VAL A 207 4.26 -9.90 4.62
C VAL A 207 5.26 -10.40 3.59
N LEU A 208 5.92 -9.48 2.86
CA LEU A 208 6.99 -9.82 1.94
C LEU A 208 8.13 -10.55 2.68
N ALA A 209 8.55 -10.05 3.84
CA ALA A 209 9.57 -10.72 4.64
C ALA A 209 9.14 -12.11 5.12
N TYR A 210 7.87 -12.29 5.52
CA TYR A 210 7.32 -13.60 5.86
C TYR A 210 7.43 -14.59 4.69
N ILE A 211 6.95 -14.19 3.51
CA ILE A 211 6.93 -15.05 2.31
C ILE A 211 8.36 -15.40 1.89
N LEU A 212 9.25 -14.42 1.81
CA LEU A 212 10.65 -14.63 1.41
C LEU A 212 11.41 -15.50 2.41
N THR A 213 11.15 -15.36 3.72
CA THR A 213 11.77 -16.22 4.74
C THR A 213 11.27 -17.64 4.61
N LYS A 214 9.98 -17.81 4.30
CA LYS A 214 9.35 -19.11 4.19
C LYS A 214 9.89 -19.92 3.01
N ILE A 215 10.11 -19.27 1.86
CA ILE A 215 10.74 -19.88 0.68
C ILE A 215 12.26 -20.05 0.87
N GLY A 216 12.84 -19.49 1.95
CA GLY A 216 14.27 -19.60 2.26
C GLY A 216 15.18 -18.61 1.53
N LEU A 217 14.61 -17.59 0.86
CA LEU A 217 15.38 -16.56 0.15
C LEU A 217 16.06 -15.57 1.11
N ILE A 218 15.46 -15.31 2.27
CA ILE A 218 16.04 -14.44 3.29
C ILE A 218 16.07 -15.14 4.65
N THR A 219 17.03 -14.74 5.49
CA THR A 219 17.14 -15.25 6.86
C THR A 219 16.97 -14.13 7.89
N PRO A 220 16.56 -14.44 9.13
CA PRO A 220 16.46 -13.45 10.19
C PRO A 220 17.80 -12.80 10.51
N LYS A 221 18.90 -13.55 10.36
CA LYS A 221 20.26 -13.06 10.53
C LYS A 221 20.61 -12.03 9.47
N PHE A 222 20.31 -12.31 8.20
CA PHE A 222 20.50 -11.37 7.10
C PHE A 222 19.74 -10.05 7.32
N LEU A 223 18.48 -10.10 7.76
CA LEU A 223 17.72 -8.89 8.08
C LEU A 223 18.31 -8.12 9.26
N ARG A 224 18.86 -8.79 10.28
CA ARG A 224 19.54 -8.10 11.39
C ARG A 224 20.85 -7.44 10.96
N ASP A 225 21.64 -8.12 10.14
CA ASP A 225 22.93 -7.61 9.67
C ASP A 225 22.76 -6.43 8.69
N THR A 226 21.63 -6.37 7.99
CA THR A 226 21.32 -5.31 7.01
C THR A 226 20.52 -4.13 7.57
N ARG A 227 20.30 -4.05 8.90
CA ARG A 227 19.57 -2.94 9.56
C ARG A 227 20.03 -1.54 9.13
N LYS A 228 21.35 -1.32 9.07
CA LYS A 228 21.93 -0.04 8.66
C LYS A 228 21.57 0.35 7.20
N TYR A 229 21.44 -0.64 6.32
CA TYR A 229 21.02 -0.42 4.93
C TYR A 229 19.51 -0.23 4.83
N ALA A 230 18.74 -0.95 5.65
CA ALA A 230 17.29 -0.78 5.72
C ALA A 230 16.89 0.63 6.13
N ILE A 231 17.60 1.27 7.07
CA ILE A 231 17.38 2.68 7.43
C ILE A 231 17.47 3.58 6.18
N ILE A 232 18.52 3.42 5.38
CA ILE A 232 18.76 4.23 4.18
C ILE A 232 17.67 3.95 3.13
N ILE A 233 17.35 2.68 2.89
CA ILE A 233 16.32 2.29 1.91
C ILE A 233 14.95 2.83 2.32
N ILE A 234 14.58 2.73 3.60
CA ILE A 234 13.30 3.25 4.10
C ILE A 234 13.26 4.78 3.97
N LEU A 235 14.36 5.49 4.22
CA LEU A 235 14.42 6.94 4.01
C LEU A 235 14.26 7.32 2.54
N ILE A 236 14.85 6.55 1.62
CA ILE A 236 14.68 6.75 0.17
C ILE A 236 13.22 6.51 -0.23
N VAL A 237 12.63 5.40 0.23
CA VAL A 237 11.22 5.07 -0.03
C VAL A 237 10.30 6.15 0.53
N ALA A 238 10.55 6.62 1.75
CA ALA A 238 9.79 7.72 2.35
C ALA A 238 9.88 8.99 1.49
N ALA A 239 11.07 9.34 1.00
CA ALA A 239 11.26 10.50 0.13
C ALA A 239 10.51 10.39 -1.20
N PHE A 240 10.33 9.19 -1.76
CA PHE A 240 9.50 8.98 -2.96
C PHE A 240 8.00 9.10 -2.68
N ILE A 241 7.56 8.70 -1.48
CA ILE A 241 6.15 8.73 -1.07
C ILE A 241 5.72 10.16 -0.70
N THR A 242 6.61 10.95 -0.08
CA THR A 242 6.30 12.30 0.39
C THR A 242 6.64 13.35 -0.68
N PRO A 243 5.64 14.02 -1.29
CA PRO A 243 5.89 15.00 -2.35
C PRO A 243 6.33 16.37 -1.83
N SER A 244 6.28 16.61 -0.52
CA SER A 244 6.68 17.87 0.14
C SER A 244 8.18 17.99 0.47
N PRO A 245 9.02 17.06 -0.03
CA PRO A 245 10.21 16.47 0.61
C PRO A 245 10.72 17.21 1.86
N ASP A 246 9.89 17.28 2.90
CA ASP A 246 10.24 17.93 4.17
C ASP A 246 10.63 16.87 5.20
N TRP A 247 11.62 17.19 6.02
CA TRP A 247 12.17 16.28 7.02
C TRP A 247 11.11 15.78 8.02
N MET A 248 10.07 16.58 8.33
CA MET A 248 9.02 16.19 9.27
C MET A 248 8.10 15.13 8.66
N SER A 249 7.54 15.37 7.47
CA SER A 249 6.71 14.37 6.76
C SER A 249 7.50 13.11 6.44
N GLN A 250 8.78 13.24 6.08
CA GLN A 250 9.65 12.09 5.83
C GLN A 250 9.86 11.24 7.10
N LEU A 251 10.05 11.87 8.27
CA LEU A 251 10.16 11.16 9.56
C LEU A 251 8.85 10.51 10.01
N ILE A 252 7.71 11.12 9.68
CA ILE A 252 6.37 10.55 9.93
C ILE A 252 6.19 9.24 9.17
N VAL A 253 6.65 9.15 7.92
CA VAL A 253 6.59 7.90 7.13
C VAL A 253 7.69 6.91 7.55
N PHE A 254 8.89 7.40 7.87
CA PHE A 254 10.01 6.57 8.29
C PHE A 254 9.69 5.77 9.56
N THR A 255 9.13 6.41 10.57
CA THR A 255 8.82 5.80 11.88
C THR A 255 8.01 4.48 11.76
N PRO A 256 6.82 4.46 11.15
CA PRO A 256 6.03 3.23 11.00
C PRO A 256 6.71 2.22 10.10
N LEU A 257 7.38 2.62 9.01
CA LEU A 257 8.10 1.67 8.15
C LEU A 257 9.27 1.00 8.88
N TRP A 258 9.98 1.73 9.73
CA TRP A 258 11.03 1.18 10.59
C TRP A 258 10.45 0.18 11.60
N ILE A 259 9.33 0.51 12.23
CA ILE A 259 8.62 -0.42 13.14
C ILE A 259 8.18 -1.69 12.39
N LEU A 260 7.62 -1.54 11.18
CA LEU A 260 7.23 -2.67 10.33
C LEU A 260 8.45 -3.51 9.94
N TYR A 261 9.60 -2.91 9.67
CA TYR A 261 10.84 -3.64 9.40
C TYR A 261 11.32 -4.44 10.61
N GLU A 262 11.25 -3.91 11.82
CA GLU A 262 11.55 -4.67 13.04
C GLU A 262 10.53 -5.81 13.28
N LEU A 263 9.25 -5.57 12.98
CA LEU A 263 8.24 -6.63 12.97
C LEU A 263 8.57 -7.71 11.92
N SER A 264 9.06 -7.33 10.73
CA SER A 264 9.53 -8.28 9.71
C SER A 264 10.64 -9.19 10.23
N ILE A 265 11.59 -8.64 11.00
CA ILE A 265 12.66 -9.43 11.63
C ILE A 265 12.09 -10.44 12.63
N LEU A 266 11.13 -10.01 13.46
CA LEU A 266 10.49 -10.88 14.46
C LEU A 266 9.68 -12.01 13.81
N VAL A 267 8.91 -11.68 12.76
CA VAL A 267 8.12 -12.65 11.99
C VAL A 267 9.04 -13.65 11.30
N SER A 268 10.09 -13.16 10.63
CA SER A 268 11.12 -13.98 10.00
C SER A 268 11.76 -14.95 11.01
N ALA A 269 12.14 -14.47 12.20
CA ALA A 269 12.73 -15.30 13.25
C ALA A 269 11.82 -16.44 13.71
N ARG A 270 10.52 -16.17 13.87
CA ARG A 270 9.52 -17.20 14.25
C ARG A 270 9.35 -18.25 13.16
N VAL A 271 9.30 -17.84 11.90
CA VAL A 271 9.20 -18.76 10.75
C VAL A 271 10.44 -19.63 10.63
N ALA A 272 11.64 -19.04 10.71
CA ALA A 272 12.89 -19.78 10.62
C ALA A 272 13.07 -20.81 11.73
N LYS A 273 12.60 -20.51 12.96
CA LYS A 273 12.60 -21.48 14.08
C LYS A 273 11.68 -22.66 13.79
N LYS A 274 10.45 -22.38 13.33
CA LYS A 274 9.48 -23.42 12.99
C LYS A 274 9.96 -24.31 11.84
N ASN A 275 10.58 -23.74 10.81
CA ASN A 275 11.13 -24.51 9.69
C ASN A 275 12.23 -25.48 10.16
N LYS A 276 13.11 -25.06 11.08
CA LYS A 276 14.14 -25.94 11.67
C LYS A 276 13.57 -27.05 12.55
N GLU A 277 12.54 -26.77 13.33
CA GLU A 277 11.86 -27.78 14.15
C GLU A 277 11.23 -28.87 13.27
N GLN A 278 10.59 -28.48 12.15
CA GLN A 278 10.03 -29.41 11.19
C GLN A 278 11.09 -30.23 10.44
N GLU A 279 12.25 -29.63 10.15
CA GLU A 279 13.36 -30.35 9.56
C GLU A 279 13.92 -31.37 10.56
N ASN A 280 14.10 -31.02 11.84
CA ASN A 280 14.56 -32.01 12.84
C ASN A 280 13.57 -33.17 13.02
N GLU A 281 12.25 -32.92 13.02
CA GLU A 281 11.21 -33.96 13.11
C GLU A 281 11.16 -34.89 11.89
N GLU A 282 11.70 -34.49 10.73
CA GLU A 282 11.77 -35.35 9.54
C GLU A 282 12.99 -36.27 9.53
N TRP A 283 13.98 -36.00 10.37
CA TRP A 283 15.25 -36.74 10.42
C TRP A 283 15.38 -37.63 11.68
N ASP A 284 14.49 -37.46 12.66
CA ASP A 284 14.28 -38.35 13.83
C ASP A 284 13.20 -39.43 13.55
#